data_AF-A0A351Y636-F1
#
_entry.id   AF-A0A351Y636-F1
#
_cell.length_a   1.000
_cell.length_b   1.000
_cell.length_c   1.000
_cell.angle_alpha   90.00
_cell.angle_beta   90.00
_cell.angle_gamma   90.00
#
_symmetry.space_group_name_H-M   'P 1'
#
loop_
_entity.id
_entity.type
_entity.pdbx_description
1 polymer ?
#
loop_
_entity_poly.entity_id
_entity_poly.type
_entity_poly.pdbx_seq_one_letter_code
_entity_poly.pdbx_strand_id
1 'polypeptide(L)'
;MQILENSTKPERKVVGESEGLNAYLLLHLKNITVQQASFFSRLQMLDLGTNPISNRVDFSNLFMNISGQPIHFFDADKVDGDIIVRNAKDGEIFVDLFETKHTLKANDIVIADKKKVLALAGVVGGLES
;
A
#
# COMPACT_ATOMS: atom_id res chain seq x y z
N MET A 1 8.75 8.50 17.24
CA MET A 1 7.71 7.87 16.38
C MET A 1 8.25 7.96 14.97
N GLN A 2 9.12 7.02 14.58
CA GLN A 2 10.05 7.18 13.44
C GLN A 2 9.36 7.54 12.11
N ILE A 3 8.13 7.07 11.89
CA ILE A 3 7.34 7.36 10.69
C ILE A 3 7.10 8.86 10.51
N LEU A 4 6.80 9.61 11.58
CA LEU A 4 6.56 11.06 11.47
C LEU A 4 7.86 11.83 11.25
N GLU A 5 8.92 11.45 11.96
CA GLU A 5 10.24 12.07 11.89
C GLU A 5 10.89 11.90 10.50
N ASN A 6 10.63 10.77 9.85
CA ASN A 6 11.19 10.42 8.55
C ASN A 6 10.28 10.79 7.37
N SER A 7 9.20 11.53 7.62
CA SER A 7 8.29 11.96 6.58
C SER A 7 8.88 13.09 5.76
N THR A 8 8.86 12.92 4.44
CA THR A 8 9.40 13.89 3.48
C THR A 8 8.38 14.18 2.39
N LYS A 9 8.56 15.29 1.68
CA LYS A 9 7.78 15.56 0.47
C LYS A 9 7.98 14.41 -0.52
N PRO A 10 6.90 13.90 -1.14
CA PRO A 10 7.03 12.87 -2.15
C PRO A 10 7.92 13.33 -3.30
N GLU A 11 8.90 12.50 -3.64
CA GLU A 11 9.72 12.70 -4.85
C GLU A 11 8.94 12.28 -6.11
N ARG A 12 7.96 11.40 -5.92
CA ARG A 12 7.08 10.86 -6.94
C ARG A 12 5.77 11.64 -7.00
N LYS A 13 5.23 11.78 -8.20
CA LYS A 13 3.89 12.32 -8.40
C LYS A 13 2.87 11.19 -8.33
N VAL A 14 1.62 11.59 -8.12
CA VAL A 14 0.46 10.73 -8.29
C VAL A 14 -0.31 11.21 -9.50
N VAL A 15 -0.57 10.30 -10.44
CA VAL A 15 -1.38 10.54 -11.62
C VAL A 15 -2.67 9.75 -11.47
N GLY A 16 -3.80 10.46 -11.36
CA GLY A 16 -5.13 9.86 -11.30
C GLY A 16 -5.78 9.86 -12.69
N GLU A 17 -5.98 8.67 -13.26
CA GLU A 17 -6.57 8.50 -14.58
C GLU A 17 -7.97 7.86 -14.51
N SER A 18 -8.28 7.15 -13.43
CA SER A 18 -9.60 6.52 -13.26
C SER A 18 -10.64 7.50 -12.74
N GLU A 19 -11.84 7.47 -13.34
CA GLU A 19 -13.00 8.23 -12.85
C GLU A 19 -13.45 7.79 -11.44
N GLY A 20 -13.11 6.55 -11.04
CA GLY A 20 -13.39 6.04 -9.69
C GLY A 20 -12.49 6.63 -8.60
N LEU A 21 -11.49 7.45 -8.97
CA LEU A 21 -10.58 8.08 -8.02
C LEU A 21 -11.01 9.49 -7.66
N ASN A 22 -11.45 9.68 -6.42
CA ASN A 22 -11.74 11.01 -5.88
C ASN A 22 -10.50 11.68 -5.28
N ALA A 23 -9.70 10.93 -4.52
CA ALA A 23 -8.52 11.45 -3.84
C ALA A 23 -7.48 10.36 -3.63
N TYR A 24 -6.20 10.74 -3.74
CA TYR A 24 -5.06 9.90 -3.40
C TYR A 24 -4.03 10.73 -2.66
N LEU A 25 -3.61 10.28 -1.48
CA LEU A 25 -2.58 10.92 -0.68
C LEU A 25 -1.34 10.04 -0.67
N LEU A 26 -0.20 10.62 -1.01
CA LEU A 26 1.09 9.96 -1.00
C LEU A 26 2.01 10.62 0.03
N LEU A 27 2.65 9.80 0.84
CA LEU A 27 3.70 10.21 1.78
C LEU A 27 4.95 9.39 1.51
N HIS A 28 6.11 10.06 1.46
CA HIS A 28 7.40 9.38 1.31
C HIS A 28 8.11 9.31 2.65
N LEU A 29 8.38 8.09 3.10
CA LEU A 29 9.12 7.80 4.32
C LEU A 29 10.50 7.28 3.96
N LYS A 30 11.55 7.88 4.55
CA LYS A 30 12.94 7.45 4.34
C LYS A 30 13.49 6.75 5.59
N ASN A 31 14.56 5.97 5.44
CA ASN A 31 15.30 5.41 6.57
C ASN A 31 14.42 4.63 7.57
N ILE A 32 13.44 3.88 7.08
CA ILE A 32 12.57 3.05 7.90
C ILE A 32 13.20 1.67 8.02
N THR A 33 13.60 1.29 9.23
CA THR A 33 14.00 -0.08 9.52
C THR A 33 12.76 -0.94 9.69
N VAL A 34 12.59 -1.96 8.85
CA VAL A 34 11.52 -2.95 9.01
C VAL A 34 11.93 -3.88 10.15
N GLN A 35 11.09 -3.93 11.19
CA GLN A 35 11.34 -4.73 12.39
C GLN A 35 10.02 -5.08 13.07
N GLN A 36 10.09 -5.80 14.18
CA GLN A 36 8.91 -6.05 15.00
C GLN A 36 8.36 -4.74 15.58
N ALA A 37 7.02 -4.62 15.62
CA ALA A 37 6.36 -3.49 16.26
C ALA A 37 6.61 -3.46 17.79
N SER A 38 6.36 -2.29 18.39
CA SER A 38 6.47 -2.10 19.84
C SER A 38 5.62 -3.13 20.61
N PHE A 39 6.00 -3.46 21.84
CA PHE A 39 5.25 -4.39 22.67
C PHE A 39 3.76 -4.01 22.77
N PHE A 40 3.48 -2.73 23.02
CA PHE A 40 2.11 -2.23 23.10
C PHE A 40 1.33 -2.35 21.79
N SER A 41 1.94 -1.99 20.66
CA SER A 41 1.30 -2.14 19.34
C SER A 41 0.95 -3.59 19.04
N ARG A 42 1.83 -4.53 19.42
CA ARG A 42 1.57 -5.96 19.25
C ARG A 42 0.42 -6.46 20.14
N LEU A 43 0.34 -5.99 21.39
CA LEU A 43 -0.80 -6.31 22.25
C LEU A 43 -2.12 -5.79 21.64
N GLN A 44 -2.14 -4.55 21.16
CA GLN A 44 -3.32 -3.99 20.51
C GLN A 44 -3.76 -4.80 19.29
N MET A 45 -2.82 -5.29 18.47
CA MET A 45 -3.14 -6.16 17.33
C MET A 45 -3.81 -7.46 17.78
N LEU A 46 -3.29 -8.09 18.85
CA LEU A 46 -3.87 -9.32 19.42
C LEU A 46 -5.27 -9.08 20.00
N ASP A 47 -5.48 -7.96 20.69
CA ASP A 47 -6.80 -7.58 21.22
C ASP A 47 -7.83 -7.34 20.10
N LEU A 48 -7.36 -6.88 18.93
CA LEU A 48 -8.16 -6.75 17.70
C LEU A 48 -8.33 -8.08 16.94
N GLY A 49 -7.81 -9.19 17.46
CA GLY A 49 -7.94 -10.53 16.86
C GLY A 49 -7.01 -10.78 15.67
N THR A 50 -5.94 -9.99 15.54
CA THR A 50 -4.98 -10.10 14.43
C THR A 50 -3.57 -10.42 14.93
N ASN A 51 -2.83 -11.23 14.18
CA ASN A 51 -1.44 -11.53 14.51
C ASN A 51 -0.53 -10.37 14.08
N PRO A 52 0.38 -9.90 14.95
CA PRO A 52 1.38 -8.90 14.58
C PRO A 52 2.37 -9.45 13.54
N ILE A 53 2.74 -8.63 12.56
CA ILE A 53 3.60 -9.01 11.44
C ILE A 53 4.88 -8.17 11.43
N SER A 54 4.75 -6.84 11.38
CA SER A 54 5.90 -5.92 11.35
C SER A 54 5.46 -4.52 11.73
N ASN A 55 6.40 -3.66 12.13
CA ASN A 55 6.15 -2.28 12.51
C ASN A 55 5.36 -1.48 11.45
N ARG A 56 5.58 -1.69 10.16
CA ARG A 56 4.81 -1.01 9.09
C ARG A 56 3.41 -1.60 8.88
N VAL A 57 3.28 -2.93 8.86
CA VAL A 57 1.99 -3.61 8.64
C VAL A 57 1.06 -3.44 9.85
N ASP A 58 1.62 -3.56 11.04
CA ASP A 58 0.87 -3.37 12.28
C ASP A 58 0.43 -1.90 12.40
N PHE A 59 1.27 -0.95 12.00
CA PHE A 59 0.87 0.46 11.96
C PHE A 59 -0.27 0.71 10.97
N SER A 60 -0.23 0.18 9.75
CA SER A 60 -1.33 0.37 8.78
C SER A 60 -2.63 -0.23 9.30
N ASN A 61 -2.56 -1.42 9.93
CA ASN A 61 -3.74 -2.10 10.46
C ASN A 61 -4.30 -1.37 11.69
N LEU A 62 -3.45 -0.93 12.62
CA LEU A 62 -3.90 -0.13 13.77
C LEU A 62 -4.48 1.21 13.32
N PHE A 63 -3.84 1.90 12.37
CA PHE A 63 -4.35 3.16 11.84
C PHE A 63 -5.72 2.98 11.20
N MET A 64 -5.91 1.93 10.41
CA MET A 64 -7.21 1.56 9.84
C MET A 64 -8.26 1.31 10.92
N ASN A 65 -7.94 0.54 11.96
CA ASN A 65 -8.88 0.24 13.04
C ASN A 65 -9.26 1.49 13.87
N ILE A 66 -8.34 2.45 14.01
CA ILE A 66 -8.58 3.67 14.81
C ILE A 66 -9.30 4.74 14.00
N SER A 67 -8.89 4.98 12.76
CA SER A 67 -9.37 6.09 11.92
C SER A 67 -10.49 5.70 10.95
N GLY A 68 -10.67 4.40 10.70
CA GLY A 68 -11.51 3.88 9.62
C GLY A 68 -10.88 4.00 8.23
N GLN A 69 -9.68 4.59 8.10
CA GLN A 69 -9.03 4.80 6.81
C GLN A 69 -7.97 3.72 6.54
N PRO A 70 -8.18 2.81 5.57
CA PRO A 70 -7.15 1.87 5.16
C PRO A 70 -5.99 2.62 4.48
N ILE A 71 -4.77 2.23 4.84
CA ILE A 71 -3.54 2.74 4.23
C ILE A 71 -2.65 1.58 3.80
N HIS A 72 -1.78 1.82 2.84
CA HIS A 72 -0.86 0.80 2.33
C HIS A 72 0.56 1.37 2.21
N PHE A 73 1.54 0.51 2.45
CA PHE A 73 2.96 0.84 2.31
C PHE A 73 3.55 0.12 1.11
N PHE A 74 4.12 0.90 0.20
CA PHE A 74 4.92 0.40 -0.91
C PHE A 74 6.40 0.51 -0.57
N ASP A 75 7.21 -0.41 -1.10
CA ASP A 75 8.65 -0.30 -1.05
C ASP A 75 9.10 0.72 -2.11
N ALA A 76 9.52 1.89 -1.63
CA ALA A 76 9.95 2.99 -2.51
C ALA A 76 11.08 2.57 -3.46
N ASP A 77 11.92 1.59 -3.11
CA ASP A 77 13.01 1.14 -3.97
C ASP A 77 12.53 0.22 -5.11
N LYS A 78 11.31 -0.33 -5.01
CA LYS A 78 10.70 -1.22 -6.01
C LYS A 78 9.73 -0.52 -6.96
N VAL A 79 9.41 0.75 -6.70
CA VAL A 79 8.49 1.56 -7.49
C VAL A 79 9.23 2.32 -8.58
N ASP A 80 8.91 2.01 -9.84
CA ASP A 80 9.51 2.62 -11.02
C ASP A 80 8.74 3.87 -11.48
N GLY A 81 9.26 5.05 -11.12
CA GLY A 81 8.70 6.34 -11.54
C GLY A 81 7.56 6.83 -10.65
N ASP A 82 6.48 7.32 -11.27
CA ASP A 82 5.33 7.92 -10.58
C ASP A 82 4.29 6.85 -10.22
N ILE A 83 3.44 7.16 -9.24
CA ILE A 83 2.28 6.33 -8.92
C ILE A 83 1.14 6.70 -9.87
N ILE A 84 0.60 5.70 -10.56
CA ILE A 84 -0.47 5.85 -11.53
C ILE A 84 -1.68 5.06 -11.02
N VAL A 85 -2.79 5.75 -10.79
CA VAL A 85 -4.05 5.12 -10.41
C VAL A 85 -4.97 5.13 -11.61
N ARG A 86 -5.19 3.97 -12.19
CA ARG A 86 -5.91 3.80 -13.45
C ARG A 86 -6.80 2.58 -13.41
N ASN A 87 -7.67 2.47 -14.41
CA ASN A 87 -8.34 1.21 -14.70
C ASN A 87 -7.32 0.17 -15.22
N ALA A 88 -7.53 -1.09 -14.88
CA ALA A 88 -6.77 -2.21 -15.41
C ALA A 88 -7.01 -2.35 -16.91
N LYS A 89 -6.06 -2.95 -17.63
CA LYS A 89 -6.30 -3.41 -19.00
C LYS A 89 -7.07 -4.72 -18.93
N ASP A 90 -7.98 -4.95 -19.87
CA ASP A 90 -8.70 -6.21 -19.91
C ASP A 90 -7.74 -7.38 -20.13
N GLY A 91 -7.80 -8.39 -19.25
CA GLY A 91 -6.86 -9.51 -19.24
C GLY A 91 -5.50 -9.19 -18.61
N GLU A 92 -5.31 -8.02 -17.99
CA GLU A 92 -4.07 -7.68 -17.28
C GLU A 92 -3.81 -8.66 -16.14
N ILE A 93 -2.57 -9.12 -16.03
CA ILE A 93 -2.18 -10.10 -15.02
C ILE A 93 -1.60 -9.38 -13.81
N PHE A 94 -2.11 -9.72 -12.64
CA PHE A 94 -1.65 -9.21 -11.35
C PHE A 94 -1.35 -10.38 -10.41
N VAL A 95 -0.25 -10.30 -9.65
CA VAL A 95 0.10 -11.29 -8.62
C VAL A 95 0.07 -10.60 -7.27
N ASP A 96 -0.81 -11.06 -6.38
CA ASP A 96 -0.96 -10.49 -5.06
C ASP A 96 0.14 -10.94 -4.09
N LEU A 97 0.16 -10.33 -2.91
CA LEU A 97 1.10 -10.66 -1.84
C LEU A 97 0.98 -12.09 -1.30
N PHE A 98 -0.06 -12.84 -1.68
CA PHE A 98 -0.24 -14.26 -1.36
C PHE A 98 0.16 -15.17 -2.53
N GLU A 99 0.89 -14.63 -3.52
CA GLU A 99 1.33 -15.31 -4.74
C GLU A 99 0.18 -15.82 -5.62
N THR A 100 -1.04 -15.30 -5.40
CA THR A 100 -2.19 -15.66 -6.20
C THR A 100 -2.22 -14.80 -7.46
N LYS A 101 -2.35 -15.47 -8.61
CA LYS A 101 -2.45 -14.83 -9.91
C LYS A 101 -3.89 -14.49 -10.24
N HIS A 102 -4.13 -13.22 -10.56
CA HIS A 102 -5.42 -12.66 -10.94
C HIS A 102 -5.40 -12.19 -12.39
N THR A 103 -6.50 -12.43 -13.10
CA THR A 103 -6.76 -11.84 -14.42
C THR A 103 -7.77 -10.72 -14.23
N LEU A 104 -7.32 -9.48 -14.43
CA LEU A 104 -8.11 -8.29 -14.19
C LEU A 104 -9.00 -7.96 -15.39
N LYS A 105 -10.11 -7.29 -15.10
CA LYS A 105 -11.04 -6.76 -16.08
C LYS A 105 -10.87 -5.25 -16.21
N ALA A 106 -11.31 -4.68 -17.33
CA ALA A 106 -11.18 -3.25 -17.59
C ALA A 106 -11.85 -2.33 -16.54
N ASN A 107 -12.79 -2.83 -15.75
CA ASN A 107 -13.45 -2.08 -14.69
C ASN A 107 -12.72 -2.13 -13.34
N ASP A 108 -11.71 -2.99 -13.18
CA ASP A 108 -10.90 -3.04 -11.96
C ASP A 108 -9.99 -1.80 -11.88
N ILE A 109 -9.85 -1.22 -10.70
CA ILE A 109 -8.95 -0.07 -10.47
C ILE A 109 -7.66 -0.59 -9.87
N VAL A 110 -6.54 -0.20 -10.47
CA VAL A 110 -5.20 -0.59 -10.03
C VAL A 110 -4.38 0.62 -9.63
N ILE A 111 -3.50 0.39 -8.66
CA ILE A 111 -2.37 1.26 -8.38
C ILE A 111 -1.19 0.63 -9.12
N ALA A 112 -0.57 1.39 -10.02
CA ALA A 112 0.50 0.94 -10.89
C ALA A 112 1.68 1.92 -10.87
N ASP A 113 2.82 1.46 -11.33
CA ASP A 113 3.94 2.32 -11.72
C ASP A 113 4.12 2.29 -13.25
N LYS A 114 5.27 2.75 -13.75
CA LYS A 114 5.55 2.76 -15.19
C LYS A 114 5.66 1.36 -15.82
N LYS A 115 5.91 0.32 -15.04
CA LYS A 115 6.21 -1.04 -15.52
C LYS A 115 5.15 -2.06 -15.16
N LYS A 116 4.54 -1.97 -13.97
CA LYS A 116 3.73 -3.04 -13.39
C LYS A 116 2.58 -2.53 -12.52
N VAL A 117 1.64 -3.43 -12.26
CA VAL A 117 0.59 -3.22 -11.24
C VAL A 117 1.21 -3.47 -9.86
N LEU A 118 1.10 -2.47 -8.99
CA LEU A 118 1.58 -2.53 -7.60
C LEU A 118 0.51 -3.08 -6.67
N ALA A 119 -0.78 -2.78 -6.91
CA ALA A 119 -1.88 -3.25 -6.09
C ALA A 119 -3.22 -3.19 -6.82
N LEU A 120 -4.16 -4.03 -6.39
CA LEU A 120 -5.58 -3.85 -6.68
C LEU A 120 -6.13 -2.81 -5.70
N ALA A 121 -6.62 -1.69 -6.22
CA ALA A 121 -6.89 -0.50 -5.42
C ALA A 121 -7.93 -0.77 -4.32
N GLY A 122 -7.52 -0.58 -3.06
CA GLY A 122 -8.38 -0.75 -1.89
C GLY A 122 -8.68 -2.21 -1.51
N VAL A 123 -8.11 -3.19 -2.22
CA VAL A 123 -8.41 -4.62 -1.99
C VAL A 123 -7.17 -5.37 -1.49
N VAL A 124 -6.10 -5.43 -2.30
CA VAL A 124 -4.91 -6.21 -1.96
C VAL A 124 -3.65 -5.66 -2.63
N GLY A 125 -2.54 -5.67 -1.88
CA GLY A 125 -1.22 -5.31 -2.38
C GLY A 125 -0.60 -6.38 -3.28
N GLY A 126 0.27 -5.97 -4.18
CA GLY A 126 1.05 -6.86 -5.05
C GLY A 126 2.31 -7.37 -4.38
N LEU A 127 2.79 -8.52 -4.85
CA LEU A 127 4.01 -9.15 -4.34
C LEU A 127 5.26 -8.28 -4.53
N GLU A 128 5.35 -7.58 -5.66
CA GLU A 128 6.50 -6.76 -6.05
C GLU A 128 6.21 -5.26 -5.97
N SER A 129 5.71 -4.81 -4.81
CA SER A 129 5.30 -3.43 -4.58
C SER A 129 5.99 -2.76 -3.39
#